data_AF-A0A6I4NYK3-F1
#
_entry.id   AF-A0A6I4NYK3-F1
#
_cell.length_a   1.000
_cell.length_b   1.000
_cell.length_c   1.000
_cell.angle_alpha   90.00
_cell.angle_beta   90.00
_cell.angle_gamma   90.00
#
_symmetry.space_group_name_H-M   'P 1'
#
loop_
_entity.id
_entity.type
_entity.pdbx_description
1 polymer ?
#
loop_
_entity_poly.entity_id
_entity_poly.type
_entity_poly.pdbx_seq_one_letter_code
_entity_poly.pdbx_strand_id
1 'polypeptide(L)' 'MSDTQDEPIMDGWDDATRGEQLEGIIQQVRADLAGGAVDDLPTMVRQRLEDAGLPSGPSDVDAVVSAVGAGGVG' A
#
# COMPACT_ATOMS: atom_id res chain seq x y z
N MET A 1 -0.41 -23.37 -10.46
CA MET A 1 0.74 -22.48 -10.72
C MET A 1 0.46 -21.20 -9.97
N SER A 2 1.36 -20.93 -9.00
CA SER A 2 1.54 -19.72 -8.19
C SER A 2 0.31 -19.14 -7.48
N ASP A 3 0.00 -19.74 -6.33
CA ASP A 3 -0.64 -19.06 -5.20
C ASP A 3 0.44 -18.22 -4.53
N THR A 4 0.66 -16.99 -5.00
CA THR A 4 1.54 -16.04 -4.30
C THR A 4 0.71 -15.39 -3.20
N GLN A 5 0.53 -16.13 -2.11
CA GLN A 5 0.12 -15.58 -0.83
C GLN A 5 1.37 -15.14 -0.08
N ASP A 6 1.78 -13.90 -0.30
CA ASP A 6 2.70 -13.23 0.61
C ASP A 6 1.87 -12.74 1.82
N GLU A 7 1.80 -13.57 2.87
CA GLU A 7 1.19 -13.25 4.17
C GLU A 7 1.95 -12.10 4.90
N PRO A 8 1.36 -11.39 5.89
CA PRO A 8 -0.05 -11.20 6.23
C PRO A 8 -0.47 -9.71 6.13
N ILE A 9 -1.67 -9.43 5.61
CA ILE A 9 -2.28 -8.08 5.73
C ILE A 9 -2.80 -7.91 7.18
N MET A 10 -1.86 -7.70 8.11
CA MET A 10 -1.96 -7.14 9.46
C MET A 10 -3.35 -7.06 10.10
N ASP A 11 -3.92 -8.18 10.55
CA ASP A 11 -4.87 -8.37 11.68
C ASP A 11 -5.95 -7.28 11.97
N GLY A 12 -6.44 -6.60 10.93
CA GLY A 12 -7.42 -5.51 11.02
C GLY A 12 -8.11 -5.16 9.69
N TRP A 13 -7.86 -5.96 8.65
CA TRP A 13 -8.30 -5.71 7.26
C TRP A 13 -9.30 -6.78 6.76
N ASP A 14 -10.04 -7.40 7.68
CA ASP A 14 -10.98 -8.51 7.41
C ASP A 14 -12.25 -8.08 6.66
N ASP A 15 -12.29 -6.84 6.13
CA ASP A 15 -13.34 -6.38 5.23
C ASP A 15 -12.80 -6.44 3.79
N ALA A 16 -13.36 -7.35 2.99
CA ALA A 16 -12.97 -7.58 1.59
C ALA A 16 -12.94 -6.28 0.78
N THR A 17 -13.84 -5.33 1.05
CA THR A 17 -13.88 -4.03 0.37
C THR A 17 -12.68 -3.14 0.68
N ARG A 18 -12.14 -3.26 1.89
CA ARG A 18 -11.01 -2.47 2.35
C ARG A 18 -9.69 -3.03 1.82
N GLY A 19 -9.57 -4.35 1.70
CA GLY A 19 -8.44 -5.00 1.04
C GLY A 19 -8.31 -4.60 -0.43
N GLU A 20 -9.41 -4.62 -1.17
CA GLU A 20 -9.45 -4.20 -2.58
C GLU A 20 -9.07 -2.72 -2.75
N GLN A 21 -9.56 -1.85 -1.86
CA GLN A 21 -9.23 -0.42 -1.89
C GLN A 21 -7.74 -0.18 -1.61
N LEU A 22 -7.15 -0.92 -0.66
CA LEU A 22 -5.74 -0.83 -0.33
C LEU A 22 -4.85 -1.30 -1.49
N GLU A 23 -5.21 -2.41 -2.14
CA GLU A 23 -4.48 -2.92 -3.29
C GLU A 23 -4.44 -1.87 -4.43
N GLY A 24 -5.57 -1.19 -4.67
CA GLY A 24 -5.63 -0.08 -5.62
C GLY A 24 -4.66 1.06 -5.28
N ILE A 25 -4.57 1.44 -3.99
CA ILE A 25 -3.63 2.47 -3.53
C ILE A 25 -2.18 2.02 -3.72
N ILE A 26 -1.85 0.78 -3.39
CA ILE A 26 -0.49 0.23 -3.57
C ILE A 26 -0.07 0.30 -5.04
N GLN A 27 -0.96 -0.10 -5.97
CA GLN A 27 -0.66 -0.05 -7.40
C GLN A 27 -0.47 1.38 -7.91
N GLN A 28 -1.30 2.32 -7.45
CA GLN A 28 -1.17 3.72 -7.83
C GLN A 28 0.14 4.34 -7.33
N VAL A 29 0.48 4.08 -6.07
CA VAL A 29 1.73 4.54 -5.44
C VAL A 29 2.95 3.95 -6.17
N ARG A 30 2.90 2.68 -6.57
CA ARG A 30 3.96 2.06 -7.40
C ARG A 30 4.11 2.74 -8.76
N ALA A 31 3.00 3.09 -9.41
CA ALA A 31 3.03 3.81 -10.69
C ALA A 31 3.63 5.22 -10.53
N ASP A 32 3.26 5.94 -9.47
CA ASP A 32 3.80 7.27 -9.15
C ASP A 32 5.32 7.21 -8.90
N LEU A 33 5.79 6.18 -8.18
CA LEU A 33 7.23 5.91 -7.97
C LEU A 33 7.97 5.60 -9.28
N ALA A 34 7.40 4.75 -10.13
CA ALA A 34 8.00 4.41 -11.42
C ALA A 34 8.10 5.63 -12.36
N GLY A 35 7.18 6.60 -12.20
CA GLY A 35 7.22 7.89 -12.88
C GLY A 35 8.25 8.88 -12.34
N GLY A 36 8.95 8.55 -11.24
CA GLY A 36 9.91 9.43 -10.57
C GLY A 36 9.27 10.64 -9.87
N ALA A 37 7.97 10.58 -9.59
CA ALA A 37 7.18 11.70 -9.08
C ALA A 37 7.08 11.75 -7.55
N VAL A 38 7.97 11.08 -6.82
CA VAL A 38 7.85 10.91 -5.37
C VAL A 38 9.13 11.34 -4.68
N ASP A 39 9.08 12.51 -4.04
CA ASP A 39 10.15 13.04 -3.18
C ASP A 39 10.11 12.43 -1.77
N ASP A 40 8.90 12.14 -1.26
CA ASP A 40 8.66 11.58 0.07
C ASP A 40 7.52 10.55 0.02
N LEU A 41 7.90 9.28 -0.09
CA LEU A 41 6.99 8.14 -0.24
C LEU A 41 6.06 7.94 0.97
N PRO A 42 6.55 7.95 2.23
CA PRO A 42 5.68 7.91 3.41
C PRO A 42 4.62 9.02 3.43
N THR A 43 5.00 10.26 3.10
CA THR A 43 4.06 11.39 3.07
C THR A 43 2.98 11.20 1.99
N MET A 44 3.36 10.74 0.80
CA MET A 44 2.40 10.45 -0.27
C MET A 44 1.44 9.32 0.10
N VAL A 45 1.95 8.21 0.63
CA VAL A 45 1.14 7.06 1.07
C VAL A 45 0.11 7.51 2.11
N ARG A 46 0.54 8.29 3.10
CA ARG A 46 -0.34 8.84 4.12
C ARG A 46 -1.49 9.64 3.52
N GLN A 47 -1.20 10.55 2.59
CA GLN A 47 -2.24 11.36 1.92
C GLN A 47 -3.24 10.48 1.16
N ARG A 48 -2.77 9.42 0.48
CA ARG A 48 -3.68 8.51 -0.24
C ARG A 48 -4.57 7.68 0.66
N LEU A 49 -4.06 7.26 1.82
CA LEU A 49 -4.88 6.62 2.84
C LEU A 49 -5.96 7.58 3.36
N GLU A 50 -5.59 8.83 3.66
CA GLU A 50 -6.53 9.87 4.11
C GLU A 50 -7.60 10.18 3.05
N ASP A 51 -7.22 10.35 1.78
CA ASP A 51 -8.13 10.58 0.65
C ASP A 51 -9.15 9.43 0.47
N ALA A 52 -8.72 8.20 0.73
CA ALA A 52 -9.55 7.00 0.64
C ALA A 52 -10.43 6.77 1.89
N GLY A 53 -10.27 7.57 2.94
CA GLY A 53 -10.93 7.36 4.23
C GLY A 53 -10.40 6.16 5.00
N LEU A 54 -9.17 5.72 4.70
CA LEU A 54 -8.47 4.64 5.38
C LEU A 54 -7.61 5.17 6.54
N PRO A 55 -7.30 4.34 7.55
CA PRO A 55 -6.35 4.70 8.58
C PRO A 55 -4.98 5.04 7.99
N SER A 56 -4.48 6.20 8.40
CA SER A 56 -3.22 6.78 7.97
C SER A 56 -2.23 6.89 9.14
N GLY A 57 -2.35 5.97 10.12
CA GLY A 57 -1.45 5.90 11.25
C GLY A 57 -0.02 5.51 10.83
N PRO A 58 1.00 5.76 11.66
CA PRO A 58 2.38 5.42 11.33
C PRO A 58 2.57 3.95 10.94
N SER A 59 1.91 3.02 11.65
CA SER A 59 1.93 1.59 11.34
C SER A 59 1.27 1.24 10.00
N ASP A 60 0.18 1.92 9.64
CA ASP A 60 -0.53 1.69 8.37
C ASP A 60 0.29 2.21 7.19
N VAL A 61 0.90 3.39 7.35
CA VAL A 61 1.79 3.98 6.37
C VAL A 61 3.01 3.09 6.14
N ASP A 62 3.67 2.64 7.21
CA ASP A 62 4.83 1.74 7.11
C ASP A 62 4.48 0.41 6.43
N ALA A 63 3.29 -0.14 6.70
CA ALA A 63 2.81 -1.35 6.05
C ALA A 63 2.70 -1.18 4.52
N VAL A 64 2.10 -0.07 4.08
CA VAL A 64 1.91 0.21 2.65
C VAL A 64 3.23 0.53 1.97
N VAL A 65 4.12 1.32 2.62
CA VAL A 65 5.46 1.59 2.10
C VAL A 65 6.25 0.30 1.92
N SER A 66 6.19 -0.60 2.91
CA SER A 66 6.83 -1.92 2.85
C SER A 66 6.25 -2.76 1.71
N ALA A 67 4.92 -2.82 1.57
CA ALA A 67 4.25 -3.55 0.50
C ALA A 67 4.59 -3.00 -0.90
N VAL A 68 4.71 -1.68 -1.03
CA VAL A 68 5.12 -1.02 -2.27
C VAL A 68 6.53 -1.44 -2.68
N GLY A 69 7.47 -1.46 -1.72
CA GLY A 69 8.87 -1.87 -1.96
C GLY A 69 9.08 -3.38 -2.14
N ALA A 70 8.28 -4.22 -1.50
CA ALA A 70 8.41 -5.68 -1.56
C ALA A 70 8.10 -6.28 -2.94
N GLY A 71 7.30 -5.60 -3.78
CA GLY A 71 6.98 -6.06 -5.14
C GLY A 71 8.02 -5.73 -6.23
N GLY A 72 9.17 -5.16 -5.85
CA GLY A 72 10.19 -4.65 -6.79
C GLY A 72 11.44 -5.52 -6.98
N VAL A 73 11.52 -6.72 -6.39
CA VAL A 73 12.64 -7.64 -6.60
C VAL A 73 12.13 -9.07 -6.80
N GLY A 74 11.97 -9.42 -8.09
CA GLY A 74 11.69 -10.75 -8.61
C GLY A 74 11.88 -10.77 -10.10
#